data_AF-A0A4S2FXP1-F1
#
_entry.id   AF-A0A4S2FXP1-F1
#
_cell.length_a   1.000
_cell.length_b   1.000
_cell.length_c   1.000
_cell.angle_alpha   90.00
_cell.angle_beta   90.00
_cell.angle_gamma   90.00
#
_symmetry.space_group_name_H-M   'P 1'
#
loop_
_entity.id
_entity.type
_entity.pdbx_description
1 polymer ?
#
loop_
_entity_poly.entity_id
_entity_poly.type
_entity_poly.pdbx_seq_one_letter_code
_entity_poly.pdbx_strand_id
1 'polypeptide(L)'
;MSLFKNDIQGNASVSRNLNVGGHANVNGDALINHNLVVKGWLDAPNIKGPLKGLYASEDSLTAAYPRPMPGWFALVGNTLPADVYRVEGGKWIPTGEKGGTFSLYLDQLETDVKDLTDEVKDIEELLSDGILLAETIAFTSTGTAASMTFTVLKRDGTTKQGSKPIPIATAEKAGMMTAADKKALSQAALDIIEINRKIATLETSTSEFQNKLNKEIADRKEADTNLQTLISALRRDFDALVGENASEAIDNFTEVLSFLDGLKDTEKLSTKLAALSVADEKLNADILELQKEVFPLQVTFSVSPSVIKAGQETTINLSWNAKRKERDVTAEADVTLDGVAVVGKTMAVNIVLSHGQYRQYQLRTEYAGMTVLSNQSVKGTLPTYFGTVDKTWAADEANVLALSELIIGDRPLTRTGISTNDGKTVLAYPKDFGALTSVKDGNGYEVLSSYTRSDVSVNGHPYYLYLLTVPVTASGVTQIYK
;
A
#
# COMPACT_ATOMS: atom_id res chain seq x y z
N MET A 1 118.00 -100.69 63.51
CA MET A 1 117.94 -101.27 64.87
C MET A 1 119.36 -101.54 65.37
N SER A 2 119.76 -100.87 66.45
CA SER A 2 120.70 -101.34 67.49
C SER A 2 120.46 -100.35 68.63
N LEU A 3 119.37 -100.44 69.41
CA LEU A 3 119.07 -101.39 70.50
C LEU A 3 120.07 -101.41 71.68
N PHE A 4 121.18 -100.68 71.62
CA PHE A 4 122.07 -100.49 72.78
C PHE A 4 122.56 -99.04 72.88
N LYS A 5 122.04 -98.30 73.86
CA LYS A 5 122.59 -97.01 74.31
C LYS A 5 123.48 -97.29 75.53
N ASN A 6 124.79 -97.20 75.34
CA ASN A 6 125.76 -97.32 76.42
C ASN A 6 126.25 -95.92 76.80
N ASP A 7 125.99 -95.50 78.04
CA ASP A 7 126.62 -94.32 78.61
C ASP A 7 127.92 -94.75 79.30
N ILE A 8 129.06 -94.20 78.85
CA ILE A 8 130.36 -94.41 79.48
C ILE A 8 130.66 -93.18 80.34
N GLN A 9 130.74 -93.37 81.66
CA GLN A 9 131.18 -92.34 82.60
C GLN A 9 132.68 -92.51 82.87
N GLY A 10 133.45 -91.41 82.79
CA GLY A 10 134.90 -91.39 83.02
C GLY A 10 135.73 -91.39 81.73
N ASN A 11 136.93 -91.97 81.79
CA ASN A 11 137.89 -91.94 80.69
C ASN A 11 137.63 -93.08 79.71
N ALA A 12 137.50 -92.75 78.42
CA ALA A 12 137.46 -93.70 77.34
C ALA A 12 138.73 -93.53 76.47
N SER A 13 139.58 -94.55 76.44
CA SER A 13 140.76 -94.58 75.57
C SER A 13 140.48 -95.44 74.34
N VAL A 14 140.58 -94.85 73.16
CA VAL A 14 140.39 -95.52 71.86
C VAL A 14 141.72 -95.47 71.09
N SER A 15 142.26 -96.64 70.71
CA SER A 15 143.65 -96.74 70.22
C SER A 15 143.83 -96.52 68.71
N ARG A 16 142.77 -96.62 67.90
CA ARG A 16 142.85 -96.42 66.44
C ARG A 16 141.97 -95.27 65.97
N ASN A 17 140.67 -95.53 65.83
CA ASN A 17 139.75 -94.61 65.17
C ASN A 17 138.50 -94.42 66.01
N LEU A 18 138.06 -93.15 66.10
CA LEU A 18 136.74 -92.77 66.57
C LEU A 18 135.96 -92.21 65.38
N ASN A 19 134.79 -92.78 65.08
CA ASN A 19 133.90 -92.26 64.04
C ASN A 19 132.55 -91.89 64.67
N VAL A 20 132.11 -90.64 64.50
CA VAL A 20 130.86 -90.12 65.08
C VAL A 20 129.89 -89.83 63.94
N GLY A 21 128.86 -90.65 63.80
CA GLY A 21 127.87 -90.58 62.71
C GLY A 21 126.79 -89.51 62.86
N GLY A 22 127.04 -88.48 63.67
CA GLY A 22 126.09 -87.41 63.99
C GLY A 22 126.81 -86.16 64.51
N HIS A 23 126.17 -85.40 65.38
CA HIS A 23 126.79 -84.23 65.99
C HIS A 23 127.74 -84.64 67.12
N ALA A 24 128.98 -84.14 67.07
CA ALA A 24 129.90 -84.17 68.20
C ALA A 24 129.86 -82.80 68.88
N ASN A 25 129.55 -82.78 70.18
CA ASN A 25 129.70 -81.56 70.99
C ASN A 25 130.82 -81.79 72.01
N VAL A 26 131.84 -80.93 72.00
CA VAL A 26 132.96 -80.95 72.94
C VAL A 26 132.89 -79.64 73.72
N ASN A 27 132.40 -79.70 74.96
CA ASN A 27 132.22 -78.51 75.80
C ASN A 27 133.50 -78.06 76.54
N GLY A 28 134.66 -78.61 76.15
CA GLY A 28 135.96 -78.28 76.70
C GLY A 28 136.99 -78.14 75.58
N ASP A 29 138.27 -78.19 75.93
CA ASP A 29 139.33 -78.07 74.95
C ASP A 29 139.48 -79.34 74.10
N ALA A 30 139.61 -79.15 72.78
CA ALA A 30 140.00 -80.20 71.86
C ALA A 30 141.47 -80.00 71.46
N LEU A 31 142.35 -80.90 71.88
CA LEU A 31 143.72 -80.96 71.38
C LEU A 31 143.76 -81.86 70.14
N ILE A 32 144.07 -81.26 68.98
CA ILE A 32 144.23 -81.97 67.72
C ILE A 32 145.69 -81.84 67.31
N ASN A 33 146.48 -82.89 67.52
CA ASN A 33 147.93 -82.87 67.28
C ASN A 33 148.32 -82.87 65.80
N HIS A 34 147.37 -83.16 64.91
CA HIS A 34 147.60 -83.29 63.48
C HIS A 34 146.57 -82.45 62.70
N ASN A 35 146.27 -82.86 61.47
CA ASN A 35 145.44 -82.09 60.57
C ASN A 35 143.97 -82.16 60.99
N LEU A 36 143.35 -80.99 61.09
CA LEU A 36 141.90 -80.85 61.13
C LEU A 36 141.42 -80.49 59.71
N VAL A 37 140.49 -81.27 59.17
CA VAL A 37 139.83 -80.97 57.89
C VAL A 37 138.34 -80.75 58.15
N VAL A 38 137.85 -79.56 57.81
CA VAL A 38 136.43 -79.19 57.91
C VAL A 38 135.88 -79.05 56.50
N LYS A 39 134.96 -79.93 56.09
CA LYS A 39 134.31 -79.85 54.77
C LYS A 39 133.20 -78.80 54.68
N GLY A 40 132.77 -78.29 55.83
CA GLY A 40 131.80 -77.20 55.94
C GLY A 40 132.49 -75.89 56.32
N TRP A 41 131.78 -75.09 57.11
CA TRP A 41 132.25 -73.79 57.57
C TRP A 41 132.93 -73.94 58.94
N LEU A 42 134.12 -73.35 59.08
CA LEU A 42 134.79 -73.17 60.37
C LEU A 42 134.58 -71.72 60.80
N ASP A 43 133.65 -71.49 61.72
CA ASP A 43 133.51 -70.20 62.38
C ASP A 43 134.52 -70.12 63.52
N ALA A 44 135.60 -69.36 63.33
CA ALA A 44 136.68 -69.20 64.28
C ALA A 44 137.09 -67.72 64.36
N PRO A 45 136.37 -66.90 65.14
CA PRO A 45 136.58 -65.44 65.21
C PRO A 45 138.00 -65.03 65.62
N ASN A 46 138.71 -65.93 66.32
CA ASN A 46 140.08 -65.71 66.81
C ASN A 46 141.12 -66.59 66.11
N ILE A 47 140.89 -66.99 64.85
CA ILE A 47 141.87 -67.77 64.10
C ILE A 47 143.13 -66.95 63.81
N LYS A 48 144.30 -67.49 64.13
CA LYS A 48 145.59 -66.82 63.91
C LYS A 48 146.18 -67.25 62.55
N GLY A 49 145.70 -66.64 61.45
CA GLY A 49 146.18 -66.89 60.07
C GLY A 49 147.17 -65.83 59.52
N PRO A 50 147.81 -66.02 58.34
CA PRO A 50 148.84 -65.09 57.84
C PRO A 50 148.31 -63.76 57.27
N LEU A 51 147.21 -63.77 56.51
CA LEU A 51 146.59 -62.53 56.00
C LEU A 51 145.84 -61.82 57.14
N LYS A 52 146.08 -60.52 57.29
CA LYS A 52 145.46 -59.70 58.35
C LYS A 52 144.22 -58.95 57.91
N GLY A 53 144.03 -58.73 56.61
CA GLY A 53 142.90 -57.98 56.06
C GLY A 53 143.29 -56.60 55.52
N LEU A 54 142.28 -55.75 55.28
CA LEU A 54 142.43 -54.38 54.79
C LEU A 54 142.37 -53.39 55.96
N TYR A 55 143.39 -52.57 56.08
CA TYR A 55 143.53 -51.55 57.11
C TYR A 55 143.56 -50.17 56.48
N ALA A 56 142.98 -49.18 57.15
CA ALA A 56 142.98 -47.81 56.65
C ALA A 56 144.40 -47.20 56.57
N SER A 57 145.32 -47.64 57.42
CA SER A 57 146.67 -47.07 57.56
C SER A 57 147.65 -48.09 58.14
N GLU A 58 148.95 -47.86 57.98
CA GLU A 58 150.00 -48.68 58.62
C GLU A 58 149.89 -48.63 60.14
N ASP A 59 149.53 -47.47 60.70
CA ASP A 59 149.36 -47.29 62.14
C ASP A 59 148.26 -48.19 62.70
N SER A 60 147.12 -48.27 62.02
CA SER A 60 146.03 -49.13 62.46
C SER A 60 146.35 -50.61 62.32
N LEU A 61 147.10 -50.99 61.28
CA LEU A 61 147.63 -52.35 61.13
C LEU A 61 148.59 -52.70 62.28
N THR A 62 149.50 -51.79 62.61
CA THR A 62 150.51 -52.00 63.67
C THR A 62 149.89 -51.99 65.06
N ALA A 63 148.87 -51.17 65.30
CA ALA A 63 148.11 -51.16 66.55
C ALA A 63 147.31 -52.46 66.75
N ALA A 64 146.72 -52.99 65.68
CA ALA A 64 146.02 -54.26 65.72
C ALA A 64 146.98 -55.45 65.93
N TYR A 65 148.18 -55.38 65.35
CA TYR A 65 149.19 -56.42 65.44
C TYR A 65 150.56 -55.87 65.85
N PRO A 66 150.74 -55.55 67.14
CA PRO A 66 151.96 -54.89 67.65
C PRO A 66 153.17 -55.82 67.72
N ARG A 67 152.97 -57.14 67.64
CA ARG A 67 154.03 -58.16 67.55
C ARG A 67 153.79 -59.01 66.31
N PRO A 68 154.05 -58.46 65.10
CA PRO A 68 153.76 -59.16 63.88
C PRO A 68 154.77 -60.30 63.65
N MET A 69 154.29 -61.44 63.14
CA MET A 69 155.11 -62.62 62.91
C MET A 69 155.54 -62.73 61.45
N PRO A 70 156.74 -63.29 61.18
CA PRO A 70 157.17 -63.57 59.82
C PRO A 70 156.11 -64.35 59.02
N GLY A 71 155.90 -63.94 57.77
CA GLY A 71 154.92 -64.55 56.86
C GLY A 71 153.52 -63.92 56.90
N TRP A 72 153.25 -62.98 57.81
CA TRP A 72 152.01 -62.21 57.76
C TRP A 72 152.06 -61.12 56.69
N PHE A 73 150.89 -60.84 56.10
CA PHE A 73 150.70 -59.73 55.16
C PHE A 73 149.32 -59.10 55.32
N ALA A 74 149.16 -57.86 54.86
CA ALA A 74 147.95 -57.06 54.95
C ALA A 74 147.82 -56.13 53.75
N LEU A 75 146.62 -55.62 53.52
CA LEU A 75 146.38 -54.50 52.61
C LEU A 75 146.19 -53.24 53.44
N VAL A 76 146.73 -52.12 52.97
CA VAL A 76 146.65 -50.82 53.63
C VAL A 76 146.20 -49.78 52.64
N GLY A 77 145.08 -49.13 52.93
CA GLY A 77 144.46 -48.12 52.10
C GLY A 77 142.95 -48.06 52.34
N ASN A 78 142.35 -46.91 52.02
CA ASN A 78 140.92 -46.69 52.27
C ASN A 78 140.00 -47.33 51.22
N THR A 79 140.52 -47.72 50.07
CA THR A 79 139.77 -48.33 48.97
C THR A 79 140.65 -49.30 48.20
N LEU A 80 140.03 -50.22 47.46
CA LEU A 80 140.74 -51.01 46.46
C LEU A 80 140.91 -50.20 45.17
N PRO A 81 142.05 -50.33 44.48
CA PRO A 81 143.19 -51.14 44.86
C PRO A 81 144.05 -50.46 45.96
N ALA A 82 144.42 -51.24 46.99
CA ALA A 82 145.14 -50.77 48.19
C ALA A 82 146.60 -51.24 48.22
N ASP A 83 147.47 -50.56 49.00
CA ASP A 83 148.88 -50.92 49.15
C ASP A 83 149.05 -52.24 49.88
N VAL A 84 150.01 -53.07 49.47
CA VAL A 84 150.31 -54.33 50.16
C VAL A 84 151.45 -54.13 51.17
N TYR A 85 151.25 -54.58 52.41
CA TYR A 85 152.24 -54.58 53.49
C TYR A 85 152.53 -56.02 53.94
N ARG A 86 153.80 -56.33 54.23
CA ARG A 86 154.25 -57.65 54.71
C ARG A 86 155.20 -57.55 55.89
N VAL A 87 155.29 -58.59 56.70
CA VAL A 87 156.16 -58.59 57.89
C VAL A 87 157.56 -59.08 57.57
N GLU A 88 158.57 -58.28 57.90
CA GLU A 88 159.99 -58.64 57.87
C GLU A 88 160.71 -58.16 59.14
N GLY A 89 161.60 -58.99 59.70
CA GLY A 89 162.34 -58.64 60.92
C GLY A 89 161.49 -58.35 62.16
N GLY A 90 160.23 -58.83 62.18
CA GLY A 90 159.26 -58.53 63.25
C GLY A 90 158.59 -57.15 63.14
N LYS A 91 158.65 -56.50 61.98
CA LYS A 91 157.99 -55.23 61.68
C LYS A 91 157.19 -55.31 60.38
N TRP A 92 156.15 -54.51 60.26
CA TRP A 92 155.41 -54.32 59.01
C TRP A 92 156.23 -53.46 58.05
N ILE A 93 156.30 -53.88 56.78
CA ILE A 93 157.04 -53.18 55.73
C ILE A 93 156.16 -53.13 54.46
N PRO A 94 155.99 -51.96 53.82
CA PRO A 94 155.28 -51.84 52.55
C PRO A 94 156.04 -52.54 51.42
N THR A 95 155.32 -53.20 50.51
CA THR A 95 155.95 -53.88 49.36
C THR A 95 156.04 -53.01 48.12
N GLY A 96 155.24 -51.94 48.03
CA GLY A 96 155.15 -51.03 46.88
C GLY A 96 154.12 -51.41 45.81
N GLU A 97 153.41 -52.53 45.99
CA GLU A 97 152.41 -53.03 45.03
C GLU A 97 150.98 -52.70 45.47
N LYS A 98 150.03 -52.66 44.51
CA LYS A 98 148.59 -52.40 44.73
C LYS A 98 147.73 -53.63 44.34
N GLY A 99 146.66 -53.94 45.08
CA GLY A 99 145.77 -55.08 44.76
C GLY A 99 144.26 -54.76 44.69
N GLY A 100 143.53 -55.27 43.67
CA GLY A 100 142.05 -55.44 43.57
C GLY A 100 141.22 -54.60 42.54
N THR A 101 141.07 -54.98 41.24
CA THR A 101 140.41 -54.14 40.16
C THR A 101 139.51 -54.91 39.10
N PHE A 102 138.48 -54.28 38.41
CA PHE A 102 137.55 -54.83 37.33
C PHE A 102 136.93 -53.79 36.27
N SER A 103 136.36 -54.16 35.06
CA SER A 103 135.81 -53.25 33.96
C SER A 103 134.50 -53.68 33.15
N LEU A 104 133.67 -52.72 32.59
CA LEU A 104 132.38 -52.88 31.80
C LEU A 104 132.14 -51.79 30.66
N TYR A 105 131.19 -51.97 29.69
CA TYR A 105 130.92 -51.12 28.47
C TYR A 105 129.63 -50.23 28.54
N LEU A 106 129.69 -48.92 28.19
CA LEU A 106 128.67 -47.89 28.52
C LEU A 106 127.76 -47.35 27.38
N ASP A 107 128.14 -47.45 26.11
CA ASP A 107 127.57 -46.60 25.04
C ASP A 107 126.09 -46.87 24.68
N GLN A 108 125.62 -48.12 24.78
CA GLN A 108 124.25 -48.50 24.40
C GLN A 108 123.18 -47.94 25.35
N LEU A 109 123.53 -47.77 26.63
CA LEU A 109 122.60 -47.29 27.68
C LEU A 109 122.24 -45.81 27.51
N GLU A 110 123.09 -45.02 26.87
CA GLU A 110 122.88 -43.57 26.74
C GLU A 110 121.83 -43.22 25.66
N THR A 111 121.69 -44.07 24.64
CA THR A 111 120.73 -43.82 23.53
C THR A 111 119.29 -44.05 23.99
N ASP A 112 119.01 -45.17 24.66
CA ASP A 112 117.64 -45.55 25.06
C ASP A 112 117.02 -44.55 26.07
N VAL A 113 117.84 -43.91 26.91
CA VAL A 113 117.37 -42.92 27.90
C VAL A 113 116.88 -41.62 27.24
N LYS A 114 117.47 -41.25 26.10
CA LYS A 114 117.13 -40.01 25.41
C LYS A 114 115.73 -40.07 24.81
N ASP A 115 115.40 -41.15 24.10
CA ASP A 115 114.11 -41.27 23.39
C ASP A 115 112.90 -41.28 24.36
N LEU A 116 113.04 -41.95 25.51
CA LEU A 116 112.02 -41.95 26.56
C LEU A 116 111.72 -40.55 27.14
N THR A 117 112.70 -39.65 27.10
CA THR A 117 112.52 -38.28 27.65
C THR A 117 111.64 -37.42 26.74
N ASP A 118 111.76 -37.60 25.42
CA ASP A 118 111.00 -36.83 24.44
C ASP A 118 109.50 -37.22 24.45
N GLU A 119 109.18 -38.51 24.54
CA GLU A 119 107.78 -38.98 24.60
C GLU A 119 107.01 -38.46 25.82
N VAL A 120 107.68 -38.36 26.98
CA VAL A 120 107.06 -37.86 28.21
C VAL A 120 106.65 -36.40 28.05
N LYS A 121 107.47 -35.58 27.38
CA LYS A 121 107.22 -34.14 27.22
C LYS A 121 105.95 -33.85 26.40
N ASP A 122 105.70 -34.61 25.34
CA ASP A 122 104.52 -34.41 24.49
C ASP A 122 103.20 -34.71 25.24
N ILE A 123 103.22 -35.73 26.10
CA ILE A 123 102.06 -36.06 26.95
C ILE A 123 101.79 -34.95 27.97
N GLU A 124 102.83 -34.32 28.49
CA GLU A 124 102.70 -33.22 29.45
C GLU A 124 102.08 -31.97 28.82
N GLU A 125 102.35 -31.69 27.55
CA GLU A 125 101.77 -30.56 26.81
C GLU A 125 100.27 -30.76 26.58
N LEU A 126 99.84 -31.97 26.18
CA LEU A 126 98.43 -32.30 25.96
C LEU A 126 97.57 -32.17 27.23
N LEU A 127 98.11 -32.49 28.39
CA LEU A 127 97.39 -32.37 29.67
C LEU A 127 97.34 -30.94 30.22
N SER A 128 98.04 -29.98 29.62
CA SER A 128 98.10 -28.59 30.10
C SER A 128 96.78 -27.83 29.92
N ASP A 129 95.98 -28.19 28.90
CA ASP A 129 94.71 -27.53 28.57
C ASP A 129 93.51 -27.95 29.46
N GLY A 130 93.68 -29.02 30.24
CA GLY A 130 92.70 -29.51 31.21
C GLY A 130 91.63 -30.46 30.66
N ILE A 131 90.91 -31.11 31.58
CA ILE A 131 89.91 -32.15 31.34
C ILE A 131 88.51 -31.63 31.67
N LEU A 132 87.52 -31.90 30.82
CA LEU A 132 86.13 -31.50 31.04
C LEU A 132 85.47 -32.32 32.17
N LEU A 133 84.79 -31.65 33.11
CA LEU A 133 83.98 -32.30 34.15
C LEU A 133 82.52 -32.44 33.70
N ALA A 134 82.17 -33.62 33.17
CA ALA A 134 80.86 -33.87 32.56
C ALA A 134 79.66 -33.57 33.48
N GLU A 135 79.81 -33.82 34.78
CA GLU A 135 78.77 -33.57 35.81
C GLU A 135 78.43 -32.10 36.04
N THR A 136 79.24 -31.18 35.52
CA THR A 136 79.04 -29.72 35.69
C THR A 136 78.33 -29.05 34.51
N ILE A 137 77.95 -29.82 33.49
CA ILE A 137 77.24 -29.30 32.31
C ILE A 137 75.80 -28.95 32.70
N ALA A 138 75.44 -27.67 32.57
CA ALA A 138 74.09 -27.18 32.85
C ALA A 138 73.60 -26.24 31.73
N PHE A 139 72.28 -26.24 31.52
CA PHE A 139 71.60 -25.40 30.54
C PHE A 139 70.70 -24.40 31.26
N THR A 140 70.82 -23.12 30.92
CA THR A 140 70.01 -22.03 31.50
C THR A 140 69.34 -21.21 30.41
N SER A 141 68.12 -20.74 30.67
CA SER A 141 67.35 -19.89 29.75
C SER A 141 66.58 -18.81 30.52
N THR A 142 66.50 -17.61 29.94
CA THR A 142 65.80 -16.42 30.51
C THR A 142 64.66 -15.92 29.63
N GLY A 143 64.26 -16.69 28.61
CA GLY A 143 63.24 -16.31 27.61
C GLY A 143 63.78 -15.44 26.47
N THR A 144 64.86 -14.67 26.68
CA THR A 144 65.53 -13.88 25.63
C THR A 144 66.95 -14.35 25.32
N ALA A 145 67.55 -15.18 26.17
CA ALA A 145 68.86 -15.79 25.96
C ALA A 145 68.94 -17.18 26.60
N ALA A 146 69.75 -18.06 26.00
CA ALA A 146 70.07 -19.38 26.54
C ALA A 146 71.58 -19.64 26.47
N SER A 147 72.13 -20.37 27.46
CA SER A 147 73.56 -20.72 27.51
C SER A 147 73.80 -22.10 28.12
N MET A 148 74.87 -22.76 27.66
CA MET A 148 75.46 -23.96 28.27
C MET A 148 76.64 -23.54 29.14
N THR A 149 76.62 -23.87 30.42
CA THR A 149 77.72 -23.68 31.36
C THR A 149 78.38 -25.02 31.69
N PHE A 150 79.71 -25.05 31.84
CA PHE A 150 80.49 -26.26 32.16
C PHE A 150 81.78 -25.90 32.93
N THR A 151 82.48 -26.89 33.47
CA THR A 151 83.74 -26.72 34.21
C THR A 151 84.85 -27.60 33.65
N VAL A 152 86.07 -27.06 33.56
CA VAL A 152 87.29 -27.77 33.14
C VAL A 152 88.26 -27.86 34.33
N LEU A 153 88.76 -29.06 34.63
CA LEU A 153 89.79 -29.32 35.65
C LEU A 153 91.19 -29.31 35.01
N LYS A 154 92.09 -28.49 35.53
CA LYS A 154 93.48 -28.40 35.06
C LYS A 154 94.40 -29.38 35.79
N ARG A 155 95.58 -29.63 35.22
CA ARG A 155 96.62 -30.50 35.79
C ARG A 155 97.08 -30.07 37.20
N ASP A 156 97.00 -28.78 37.52
CA ASP A 156 97.32 -28.23 38.85
C ASP A 156 96.21 -28.43 39.89
N GLY A 157 95.12 -29.12 39.52
CA GLY A 157 93.95 -29.38 40.38
C GLY A 157 92.94 -28.24 40.43
N THR A 158 93.18 -27.12 39.73
CA THR A 158 92.25 -25.98 39.69
C THR A 158 91.14 -26.18 38.67
N THR A 159 89.97 -25.62 38.94
CA THR A 159 88.82 -25.67 38.03
C THR A 159 88.56 -24.32 37.38
N LYS A 160 88.18 -24.30 36.10
CA LYS A 160 87.75 -23.10 35.36
C LYS A 160 86.35 -23.30 34.77
N GLN A 161 85.45 -22.38 35.08
CA GLN A 161 84.10 -22.37 34.49
C GLN A 161 84.12 -21.78 33.08
N GLY A 162 83.39 -22.42 32.16
CA GLY A 162 83.15 -21.97 30.80
C GLY A 162 81.65 -21.79 30.54
N SER A 163 81.31 -20.90 29.61
CA SER A 163 79.94 -20.73 29.12
C SER A 163 79.93 -20.51 27.61
N LYS A 164 78.94 -21.09 26.92
CA LYS A 164 78.71 -20.91 25.48
C LYS A 164 77.22 -20.62 25.22
N PRO A 165 76.90 -19.60 24.40
CA PRO A 165 75.51 -19.26 24.07
C PRO A 165 74.86 -20.31 23.17
N ILE A 166 73.54 -20.51 23.33
CA ILE A 166 72.71 -21.40 22.50
C ILE A 166 71.64 -20.57 21.78
N PRO A 167 71.33 -20.83 20.49
CA PRO A 167 70.33 -20.07 19.74
C PRO A 167 68.90 -20.26 20.27
N ILE A 168 68.17 -19.16 20.50
CA ILE A 168 66.74 -19.15 20.85
C ILE A 168 65.90 -18.55 19.72
N ALA A 169 64.66 -19.02 19.58
CA ALA A 169 63.69 -18.47 18.63
C ALA A 169 63.33 -17.03 19.03
N THR A 170 63.39 -16.11 18.08
CA THR A 170 62.96 -14.71 18.23
C THR A 170 62.09 -14.33 17.05
N ALA A 171 61.50 -13.13 17.07
CA ALA A 171 60.74 -12.61 15.92
C ALA A 171 61.57 -12.54 14.62
N GLU A 172 62.90 -12.45 14.72
CA GLU A 172 63.80 -12.25 13.57
C GLU A 172 64.66 -13.48 13.24
N LYS A 173 64.79 -14.46 14.15
CA LYS A 173 65.70 -15.62 13.99
C LYS A 173 65.01 -16.92 14.39
N ALA A 174 65.18 -17.95 13.55
CA ALA A 174 64.57 -19.27 13.68
C ALA A 174 65.22 -20.20 14.73
N GLY A 175 65.75 -19.67 15.84
CA GLY A 175 66.40 -20.51 16.86
C GLY A 175 65.46 -21.51 17.54
N MET A 176 65.86 -22.06 18.70
CA MET A 176 65.05 -23.07 19.39
C MET A 176 63.86 -22.43 20.14
N MET A 177 62.64 -22.94 19.96
CA MET A 177 61.42 -22.46 20.64
C MET A 177 61.07 -23.28 21.89
N THR A 178 60.37 -22.69 22.87
CA THR A 178 59.90 -23.44 24.06
C THR A 178 58.65 -24.28 23.75
N ALA A 179 58.33 -25.25 24.61
CA ALA A 179 57.12 -26.06 24.47
C ALA A 179 55.81 -25.24 24.64
N ALA A 180 55.84 -24.19 25.48
CA ALA A 180 54.71 -23.29 25.67
C ALA A 180 54.43 -22.47 24.41
N ASP A 181 55.49 -21.91 23.80
CA ASP A 181 55.38 -21.14 22.56
C ASP A 181 54.84 -22.01 21.41
N LYS A 182 55.31 -23.26 21.31
CA LYS A 182 54.82 -24.21 20.30
C LYS A 182 53.33 -24.51 20.46
N LYS A 183 52.84 -24.62 21.70
CA LYS A 183 51.41 -24.84 21.98
C LYS A 183 50.59 -23.61 21.61
N ALA A 184 51.05 -22.41 21.99
CA ALA A 184 50.38 -21.15 21.65
C ALA A 184 50.31 -20.94 20.12
N LEU A 185 51.40 -21.20 19.40
CA LEU A 185 51.45 -21.11 17.94
C LEU A 185 50.51 -22.14 17.26
N SER A 186 50.44 -23.35 17.81
CA SER A 186 49.52 -24.39 17.33
C SER A 186 48.06 -24.00 17.53
N GLN A 187 47.72 -23.39 18.67
CA GLN A 187 46.36 -22.89 18.93
C GLN A 187 46.01 -21.73 17.99
N ALA A 188 46.91 -20.76 17.81
CA ALA A 188 46.70 -19.66 16.87
C ALA A 188 46.46 -20.17 15.43
N ALA A 189 47.17 -21.22 15.01
CA ALA A 189 46.93 -21.85 13.71
C ALA A 189 45.52 -22.47 13.60
N LEU A 190 45.03 -23.11 14.67
CA LEU A 190 43.65 -23.64 14.71
C LEU A 190 42.60 -22.53 14.66
N ASP A 191 42.81 -21.44 15.41
CA ASP A 191 41.91 -20.30 15.43
C ASP A 191 41.83 -19.64 14.04
N ILE A 192 42.97 -19.49 13.35
CA ILE A 192 43.03 -19.00 11.96
C ILE A 192 42.25 -19.91 11.01
N ILE A 193 42.38 -21.23 11.14
CA ILE A 193 41.61 -22.19 10.34
C ILE A 193 40.10 -22.01 10.57
N GLU A 194 39.68 -21.81 11.81
CA GLU A 194 38.28 -21.59 12.13
C GLU A 194 37.76 -20.26 11.58
N ILE A 195 38.54 -19.18 11.71
CA ILE A 195 38.23 -17.87 11.12
C ILE A 195 38.05 -18.00 9.61
N ASN A 196 38.97 -18.68 8.92
CA ASN A 196 38.88 -18.89 7.47
C ASN A 196 37.63 -19.69 7.08
N ARG A 197 37.23 -20.69 7.90
CA ARG A 197 35.97 -21.43 7.67
C ARG A 197 34.73 -20.52 7.83
N LYS A 198 34.74 -19.63 8.81
CA LYS A 198 33.67 -18.62 9.02
C LYS A 198 33.61 -17.61 7.87
N ILE A 199 34.77 -17.14 7.40
CA ILE A 199 34.88 -16.24 6.23
C ILE A 199 34.29 -16.92 4.99
N ALA A 200 34.66 -18.16 4.69
CA ALA A 200 34.12 -18.89 3.53
C ALA A 200 32.59 -19.06 3.60
N THR A 201 32.06 -19.28 4.80
CA THR A 201 30.61 -19.36 5.03
C THR A 201 29.94 -18.01 4.77
N LEU A 202 30.52 -16.92 5.30
CA LEU A 202 30.03 -15.55 5.10
C LEU A 202 30.06 -15.14 3.62
N GLU A 203 31.12 -15.47 2.89
CA GLU A 203 31.23 -15.23 1.45
C GLU A 203 30.14 -15.96 0.66
N THR A 204 29.86 -17.20 1.04
CA THR A 204 28.77 -18.00 0.45
C THR A 204 27.41 -17.36 0.71
N SER A 205 27.08 -17.04 1.96
CA SER A 205 25.81 -16.39 2.31
C SER A 205 25.65 -15.01 1.66
N THR A 206 26.74 -14.25 1.54
CA THR A 206 26.73 -12.94 0.86
C THR A 206 26.42 -13.11 -0.63
N SER A 207 27.02 -14.12 -1.27
CA SER A 207 26.76 -14.44 -2.68
C SER A 207 25.30 -14.87 -2.90
N GLU A 208 24.76 -15.70 -2.01
CA GLU A 208 23.35 -16.11 -2.05
C GLU A 208 22.39 -14.93 -1.87
N PHE A 209 22.69 -14.02 -0.92
CA PHE A 209 21.88 -12.82 -0.70
C PHE A 209 21.91 -11.89 -1.91
N GLN A 210 23.09 -11.66 -2.51
CA GLN A 210 23.22 -10.89 -3.74
C GLN A 210 22.41 -11.49 -4.89
N ASN A 211 22.45 -12.81 -5.06
CA ASN A 211 21.65 -13.49 -6.08
C ASN A 211 20.14 -13.32 -5.84
N LYS A 212 19.67 -13.46 -4.60
CA LYS A 212 18.26 -13.23 -4.24
C LYS A 212 17.84 -11.78 -4.45
N LEU A 213 18.69 -10.83 -4.07
CA LEU A 213 18.45 -9.40 -4.26
C LEU A 213 18.36 -9.04 -5.74
N ASN A 214 19.30 -9.53 -6.57
CA ASN A 214 19.28 -9.31 -8.01
C ASN A 214 18.04 -9.92 -8.67
N LYS A 215 17.59 -11.10 -8.20
CA LYS A 215 16.35 -11.70 -8.66
C LYS A 215 15.13 -10.83 -8.30
N GLU A 216 15.02 -10.38 -7.05
CA GLU A 216 13.92 -9.49 -6.62
C GLU A 216 13.90 -8.17 -7.39
N ILE A 217 15.07 -7.59 -7.68
CA ILE A 217 15.20 -6.38 -8.51
C ILE A 217 14.66 -6.65 -9.93
N ALA A 218 15.00 -7.78 -10.53
CA ALA A 218 14.51 -8.16 -11.86
C ALA A 218 12.99 -8.39 -11.86
N ASP A 219 12.48 -9.15 -10.89
CA ASP A 219 11.05 -9.47 -10.75
C ASP A 219 10.23 -8.17 -10.52
N ARG A 220 10.71 -7.23 -9.71
CA ARG A 220 10.08 -5.90 -9.54
C ARG A 220 10.11 -5.04 -10.79
N LYS A 221 11.22 -5.05 -11.54
CA LYS A 221 11.33 -4.28 -12.78
C LYS A 221 10.34 -4.76 -13.84
N GLU A 222 10.11 -6.08 -13.91
CA GLU A 222 9.08 -6.68 -14.76
C GLU A 222 7.68 -6.26 -14.30
N ALA A 223 7.39 -6.36 -13.00
CA ALA A 223 6.12 -5.91 -12.43
C ALA A 223 5.83 -4.43 -12.71
N ASP A 224 6.84 -3.55 -12.56
CA ASP A 224 6.71 -2.12 -12.85
C ASP A 224 6.43 -1.87 -14.34
N THR A 225 7.05 -2.65 -15.24
CA THR A 225 6.79 -2.56 -16.68
C THR A 225 5.36 -2.99 -17.02
N ASN A 226 4.87 -4.06 -16.39
CA ASN A 226 3.47 -4.50 -16.52
C ASN A 226 2.50 -3.43 -15.99
N LEU A 227 2.81 -2.82 -14.84
CA LEU A 227 2.01 -1.74 -14.27
C LEU A 227 1.99 -0.51 -15.19
N GLN A 228 3.14 -0.10 -15.74
CA GLN A 228 3.20 1.00 -16.71
C GLN A 228 2.40 0.71 -17.98
N THR A 229 2.39 -0.54 -18.44
CA THR A 229 1.59 -0.98 -19.58
C THR A 229 0.10 -0.84 -19.28
N LEU A 230 -0.35 -1.31 -18.10
CA LEU A 230 -1.73 -1.16 -17.65
C LEU A 230 -2.15 0.30 -17.48
N ILE A 231 -1.31 1.15 -16.87
CA ILE A 231 -1.57 2.59 -16.73
C ILE A 231 -1.70 3.24 -18.11
N SER A 232 -0.85 2.87 -19.07
CA SER A 232 -0.92 3.39 -20.44
C SER A 232 -2.20 2.95 -21.15
N ALA A 233 -2.64 1.71 -20.93
CA ALA A 233 -3.92 1.21 -21.46
C ALA A 233 -5.11 1.95 -20.83
N LEU A 234 -5.15 2.06 -19.50
CA LEU A 234 -6.18 2.82 -18.78
C LEU A 234 -6.23 4.29 -19.23
N ARG A 235 -5.07 4.90 -19.46
CA ARG A 235 -5.01 6.26 -19.98
C ARG A 235 -5.59 6.35 -21.38
N ARG A 236 -5.32 5.38 -22.26
CA ARG A 236 -5.97 5.31 -23.59
C ARG A 236 -7.48 5.07 -23.49
N ASP A 237 -7.92 4.19 -22.59
CA ASP A 237 -9.34 3.92 -22.37
C ASP A 237 -10.04 5.17 -21.82
N PHE A 238 -9.40 5.88 -20.90
CA PHE A 238 -9.87 7.17 -20.40
C PHE A 238 -9.89 8.20 -21.52
N ASP A 239 -8.80 8.38 -22.26
CA ASP A 239 -8.70 9.28 -23.41
C ASP A 239 -9.69 8.88 -24.53
N ALA A 240 -10.16 7.63 -24.62
CA ALA A 240 -11.23 7.24 -25.54
C ALA A 240 -12.62 7.55 -24.97
N LEU A 241 -12.81 7.41 -23.66
CA LEU A 241 -14.04 7.78 -22.95
C LEU A 241 -14.26 9.30 -22.92
N VAL A 242 -13.18 10.06 -22.72
CA VAL A 242 -13.16 11.54 -22.69
C VAL A 242 -12.62 12.15 -23.98
N GLY A 243 -12.47 11.35 -25.05
CA GLY A 243 -11.72 11.72 -26.25
C GLY A 243 -12.28 12.89 -27.03
N GLU A 244 -11.65 13.19 -28.16
CA GLU A 244 -12.03 14.31 -29.03
C GLU A 244 -13.53 14.32 -29.34
N ASN A 245 -14.17 13.15 -29.48
CA ASN A 245 -15.62 13.03 -29.64
C ASN A 245 -16.44 13.37 -28.39
N ALA A 246 -15.90 13.25 -27.18
CA ALA A 246 -16.54 13.74 -25.97
C ALA A 246 -16.44 15.26 -25.90
N SER A 247 -15.33 15.87 -26.34
CA SER A 247 -15.24 17.33 -26.50
C SER A 247 -16.14 17.83 -27.62
N GLU A 248 -16.17 17.17 -28.79
CA GLU A 248 -17.13 17.45 -29.86
C GLU A 248 -18.57 17.18 -29.41
N ALA A 249 -18.84 16.13 -28.63
CA ALA A 249 -20.18 15.89 -28.08
C ALA A 249 -20.55 16.96 -27.05
N ILE A 250 -19.62 17.39 -26.20
CA ILE A 250 -19.80 18.48 -25.24
C ILE A 250 -19.97 19.82 -25.97
N ASP A 251 -19.23 20.08 -27.04
CA ASP A 251 -19.33 21.27 -27.87
C ASP A 251 -20.66 21.24 -28.65
N ASN A 252 -21.07 20.10 -29.20
CA ASN A 252 -22.39 19.89 -29.77
C ASN A 252 -23.48 20.07 -28.71
N PHE A 253 -23.31 19.57 -27.48
CA PHE A 253 -24.27 19.81 -26.40
C PHE A 253 -24.26 21.26 -25.92
N THR A 254 -23.13 21.96 -26.01
CA THR A 254 -22.98 23.38 -25.67
C THR A 254 -23.60 24.26 -26.76
N GLU A 255 -23.46 23.90 -28.03
CA GLU A 255 -24.17 24.49 -29.16
C GLU A 255 -25.67 24.24 -29.06
N VAL A 256 -26.09 23.02 -28.71
CA VAL A 256 -27.50 22.70 -28.43
C VAL A 256 -28.00 23.49 -27.23
N LEU A 257 -27.21 23.63 -26.16
CA LEU A 257 -27.56 24.45 -25.00
C LEU A 257 -27.65 25.94 -25.36
N SER A 258 -26.76 26.46 -26.20
CA SER A 258 -26.74 27.84 -26.70
C SER A 258 -27.89 28.12 -27.66
N PHE A 259 -28.21 27.18 -28.54
CA PHE A 259 -29.40 27.18 -29.37
C PHE A 259 -30.68 27.16 -28.52
N LEU A 260 -30.72 26.28 -27.51
CA LEU A 260 -31.81 26.25 -26.53
C LEU A 260 -31.83 27.52 -25.69
N ASP A 261 -30.70 28.16 -25.39
CA ASP A 261 -30.63 29.46 -24.70
C ASP A 261 -31.23 30.57 -25.56
N GLY A 262 -31.00 30.53 -26.88
CA GLY A 262 -31.70 31.36 -27.86
C GLY A 262 -33.20 31.08 -27.94
N LEU A 263 -33.65 29.88 -27.56
CA LEU A 263 -35.06 29.50 -27.35
C LEU A 263 -35.56 29.76 -25.91
N LYS A 264 -34.66 30.03 -24.94
CA LYS A 264 -34.97 30.32 -23.52
C LYS A 264 -35.39 31.75 -23.26
N ASP A 265 -35.49 32.60 -24.29
CA ASP A 265 -36.40 33.75 -24.23
C ASP A 265 -37.84 33.23 -24.13
N THR A 266 -38.17 32.70 -22.95
CA THR A 266 -39.49 32.28 -22.54
C THR A 266 -40.43 33.47 -22.72
N GLU A 267 -39.92 34.69 -22.54
CA GLU A 267 -40.60 35.93 -22.93
C GLU A 267 -40.87 36.05 -24.43
N LYS A 268 -39.93 35.74 -25.35
CA LYS A 268 -40.19 35.82 -26.81
C LYS A 268 -41.12 34.71 -27.29
N LEU A 269 -40.98 33.49 -26.80
CA LEU A 269 -41.88 32.39 -27.16
C LEU A 269 -43.29 32.61 -26.58
N SER A 270 -43.38 33.03 -25.31
CA SER A 270 -44.65 33.43 -24.69
C SER A 270 -45.28 34.60 -25.43
N THR A 271 -44.50 35.61 -25.82
CA THR A 271 -44.99 36.75 -26.60
C THR A 271 -45.50 36.32 -27.98
N LYS A 272 -44.78 35.43 -28.67
CA LYS A 272 -45.24 34.88 -29.97
C LYS A 272 -46.49 34.03 -29.82
N LEU A 273 -46.58 33.23 -28.76
CA LEU A 273 -47.76 32.40 -28.49
C LEU A 273 -48.97 33.27 -28.11
N ALA A 274 -48.76 34.31 -27.32
CA ALA A 274 -49.79 35.31 -27.00
C ALA A 274 -50.25 36.06 -28.26
N ALA A 275 -49.33 36.47 -29.13
CA ALA A 275 -49.66 37.11 -30.40
C ALA A 275 -50.46 36.19 -31.33
N LEU A 276 -50.14 34.89 -31.37
CA LEU A 276 -50.92 33.89 -32.11
C LEU A 276 -52.31 33.67 -31.53
N SER A 277 -52.44 33.62 -30.20
CA SER A 277 -53.74 33.51 -29.53
C SER A 277 -54.64 34.71 -29.85
N VAL A 278 -54.09 35.93 -29.79
CA VAL A 278 -54.81 37.16 -30.14
C VAL A 278 -55.19 37.17 -31.62
N ALA A 279 -54.32 36.69 -32.51
CA ALA A 279 -54.63 36.58 -33.93
C ALA A 279 -55.76 35.56 -34.20
N ASP A 280 -55.80 34.45 -33.48
CA ASP A 280 -56.86 33.45 -33.59
C ASP A 280 -58.21 33.99 -33.10
N GLU A 281 -58.23 34.69 -31.97
CA GLU A 281 -59.43 35.38 -31.48
C GLU A 281 -59.97 36.39 -32.50
N LYS A 282 -59.08 37.19 -33.09
CA LYS A 282 -59.47 38.16 -34.12
C LYS A 282 -59.99 37.46 -35.37
N LEU A 283 -59.32 36.41 -35.84
CA LEU A 283 -59.74 35.66 -37.02
C LEU A 283 -61.14 35.05 -36.81
N ASN A 284 -61.40 34.49 -35.63
CA ASN A 284 -62.71 33.94 -35.29
C ASN A 284 -63.81 35.01 -35.26
N ALA A 285 -63.51 36.21 -34.75
CA ALA A 285 -64.44 37.35 -34.78
C ALA A 285 -64.73 37.82 -36.21
N ASP A 286 -63.69 38.00 -37.03
CA ASP A 286 -63.82 38.41 -38.44
C ASP A 286 -64.63 37.37 -39.25
N ILE A 287 -64.39 36.06 -39.02
CA ILE A 287 -65.16 34.97 -39.65
C ILE A 287 -66.63 35.04 -39.25
N LEU A 288 -66.94 35.28 -37.98
CA LEU A 288 -68.33 35.40 -37.52
C LEU A 288 -69.03 36.60 -38.15
N GLU A 289 -68.34 37.73 -38.31
CA GLU A 289 -68.86 38.91 -39.00
C GLU A 289 -69.16 38.62 -40.47
N LEU A 290 -68.23 38.01 -41.20
CA LEU A 290 -68.46 37.57 -42.58
C LEU A 290 -69.62 36.57 -42.68
N GLN A 291 -69.75 35.66 -41.72
CA GLN A 291 -70.87 34.71 -41.70
C GLN A 291 -72.23 35.37 -41.47
N LYS A 292 -72.28 36.47 -40.69
CA LYS A 292 -73.51 37.27 -40.49
C LYS A 292 -73.93 37.95 -41.78
N GLU A 293 -72.98 38.53 -42.51
CA GLU A 293 -73.24 39.22 -43.77
C GLU A 293 -73.65 38.24 -44.89
N VAL A 294 -72.91 37.15 -45.06
CA VAL A 294 -73.13 36.22 -46.17
C VAL A 294 -74.32 35.30 -45.91
N PHE A 295 -74.54 34.88 -44.65
CA PHE A 295 -75.58 33.93 -44.27
C PHE A 295 -76.32 34.36 -42.99
N PRO A 296 -77.09 35.45 -43.06
CA PRO A 296 -77.78 36.00 -41.90
C PRO A 296 -78.80 35.01 -41.34
N LEU A 297 -79.03 35.11 -40.03
CA LEU A 297 -80.16 34.47 -39.37
C LEU A 297 -81.42 35.31 -39.66
N GLN A 298 -82.37 34.74 -40.39
CA GLN A 298 -83.65 35.39 -40.72
C GLN A 298 -84.73 34.85 -39.78
N VAL A 299 -85.43 35.74 -39.08
CA VAL A 299 -86.52 35.36 -38.16
C VAL A 299 -87.81 36.01 -38.57
N THR A 300 -88.85 35.20 -38.75
CA THR A 300 -90.23 35.67 -38.91
C THR A 300 -90.99 35.42 -37.62
N PHE A 301 -91.78 36.39 -37.18
CA PHE A 301 -92.60 36.29 -35.98
C PHE A 301 -93.95 36.98 -36.23
N SER A 302 -95.05 36.28 -35.96
CA SER A 302 -96.41 36.77 -36.21
C SER A 302 -97.36 36.39 -35.09
N VAL A 303 -98.42 37.20 -34.96
CA VAL A 303 -99.53 36.96 -34.02
C VAL A 303 -100.85 37.04 -34.77
N SER A 304 -101.76 36.10 -34.48
CA SER A 304 -103.10 36.06 -35.07
C SER A 304 -104.15 35.58 -34.07
N PRO A 305 -105.24 36.33 -33.83
CA PRO A 305 -105.48 37.70 -34.30
C PRO A 305 -104.59 38.73 -33.57
N SER A 306 -104.29 39.85 -34.22
CA SER A 306 -103.53 40.98 -33.62
C SER A 306 -104.41 41.99 -32.88
N VAL A 307 -105.74 41.84 -32.98
CA VAL A 307 -106.74 42.65 -32.28
C VAL A 307 -107.79 41.72 -31.69
N ILE A 308 -108.11 41.89 -30.42
CA ILE A 308 -109.07 41.05 -29.68
C ILE A 308 -110.15 41.90 -28.98
N LYS A 309 -111.29 41.28 -28.66
CA LYS A 309 -112.37 41.94 -27.92
C LYS A 309 -111.94 42.22 -26.49
N ALA A 310 -112.09 43.47 -26.06
CA ALA A 310 -111.70 43.90 -24.73
C ALA A 310 -112.55 43.24 -23.64
N GLY A 311 -111.91 42.86 -22.53
CA GLY A 311 -112.57 42.23 -21.38
C GLY A 311 -112.99 40.77 -21.58
N GLN A 312 -112.75 40.18 -22.76
CA GLN A 312 -113.06 38.78 -23.05
C GLN A 312 -111.77 37.98 -23.26
N GLU A 313 -111.69 36.79 -22.67
CA GLU A 313 -110.59 35.86 -22.92
C GLU A 313 -110.60 35.41 -24.38
N THR A 314 -109.46 35.59 -25.05
CA THR A 314 -109.27 35.20 -26.44
C THR A 314 -107.97 34.43 -26.57
N THR A 315 -108.02 33.30 -27.28
CA THR A 315 -106.82 32.57 -27.69
C THR A 315 -106.18 33.26 -28.89
N ILE A 316 -104.93 33.71 -28.73
CA ILE A 316 -104.08 34.17 -29.83
C ILE A 316 -103.08 33.08 -30.19
N ASN A 317 -102.69 33.04 -31.46
CA ASN A 317 -101.65 32.15 -31.96
C ASN A 317 -100.41 32.97 -32.32
N LEU A 318 -99.33 32.71 -31.60
CA LEU A 318 -98.00 33.19 -31.90
C LEU A 318 -97.33 32.15 -32.81
N SER A 319 -96.67 32.58 -33.88
CA SER A 319 -95.92 31.70 -34.77
C SER A 319 -94.60 32.31 -35.19
N TRP A 320 -93.56 31.49 -35.26
CA TRP A 320 -92.22 31.92 -35.62
C TRP A 320 -91.47 30.89 -36.45
N ASN A 321 -90.51 31.39 -37.21
CA ASN A 321 -89.60 30.56 -38.00
C ASN A 321 -88.23 31.23 -38.09
N ALA A 322 -87.19 30.43 -37.87
CA ALA A 322 -85.80 30.85 -38.03
C ALA A 322 -85.19 30.12 -39.24
N LYS A 323 -84.61 30.89 -40.17
CA LYS A 323 -83.89 30.36 -41.34
C LYS A 323 -82.46 30.84 -41.36
N ARG A 324 -81.56 29.96 -41.79
CA ARG A 324 -80.18 30.30 -42.11
C ARG A 324 -79.71 29.44 -43.27
N LYS A 325 -79.00 30.03 -44.25
CA LYS A 325 -78.55 29.34 -45.47
C LYS A 325 -79.72 28.65 -46.19
N GLU A 326 -80.87 29.31 -46.28
CA GLU A 326 -82.13 28.77 -46.83
C GLU A 326 -82.68 27.52 -46.12
N ARG A 327 -82.07 27.09 -45.01
CA ARG A 327 -82.53 25.97 -44.19
C ARG A 327 -83.32 26.48 -43.00
N ASP A 328 -84.41 25.80 -42.68
CA ASP A 328 -85.09 25.97 -41.40
C ASP A 328 -84.18 25.48 -40.26
N VAL A 329 -83.92 26.36 -39.31
CA VAL A 329 -83.06 26.08 -38.13
C VAL A 329 -83.83 26.27 -36.83
N THR A 330 -85.17 26.32 -36.89
CA THR A 330 -86.00 26.67 -35.73
C THR A 330 -85.88 25.67 -34.59
N ALA A 331 -85.61 24.39 -34.87
CA ALA A 331 -85.47 23.36 -33.85
C ALA A 331 -84.09 23.36 -33.18
N GLU A 332 -83.07 23.85 -33.90
CA GLU A 332 -81.69 23.92 -33.42
C GLU A 332 -81.33 25.29 -32.82
N ALA A 333 -82.22 26.28 -32.95
CA ALA A 333 -82.04 27.60 -32.37
C ALA A 333 -82.53 27.62 -30.92
N ASP A 334 -81.84 28.38 -30.08
CA ASP A 334 -82.30 28.73 -28.74
C ASP A 334 -83.33 29.85 -28.87
N VAL A 335 -84.60 29.51 -28.69
CA VAL A 335 -85.72 30.46 -28.82
C VAL A 335 -86.30 30.77 -27.45
N THR A 336 -86.42 32.06 -27.15
CA THR A 336 -87.11 32.55 -25.96
C THR A 336 -88.22 33.53 -26.34
N LEU A 337 -89.35 33.42 -25.67
CA LEU A 337 -90.50 34.32 -25.79
C LEU A 337 -90.71 35.01 -24.44
N ASP A 338 -90.62 36.34 -24.42
CA ASP A 338 -90.60 37.15 -23.20
C ASP A 338 -89.57 36.65 -22.16
N GLY A 339 -88.43 36.16 -22.64
CA GLY A 339 -87.34 35.61 -21.82
C GLY A 339 -87.52 34.16 -21.37
N VAL A 340 -88.64 33.51 -21.71
CA VAL A 340 -88.91 32.10 -21.38
C VAL A 340 -88.59 31.20 -22.57
N ALA A 341 -87.82 30.13 -22.36
CA ALA A 341 -87.51 29.18 -23.42
C ALA A 341 -88.77 28.51 -23.96
N VAL A 342 -88.89 28.46 -25.30
CA VAL A 342 -90.01 27.85 -26.01
C VAL A 342 -89.50 26.87 -27.07
N VAL A 343 -90.27 25.82 -27.33
CA VAL A 343 -89.93 24.78 -28.33
C VAL A 343 -91.03 24.73 -29.39
N GLY A 344 -90.63 24.45 -30.63
CA GLY A 344 -91.54 24.37 -31.77
C GLY A 344 -91.62 25.68 -32.55
N LYS A 345 -92.71 25.85 -33.31
CA LYS A 345 -92.90 26.98 -34.25
C LYS A 345 -94.12 27.84 -33.93
N THR A 346 -94.92 27.42 -32.95
CA THR A 346 -96.20 28.05 -32.63
C THR A 346 -96.51 27.90 -31.16
N MET A 347 -97.19 28.89 -30.59
CA MET A 347 -97.71 28.83 -29.24
C MET A 347 -99.06 29.54 -29.16
N ALA A 348 -100.05 28.83 -28.63
CA ALA A 348 -101.34 29.42 -28.32
C ALA A 348 -101.29 30.03 -26.92
N VAL A 349 -101.78 31.27 -26.77
CA VAL A 349 -101.82 31.97 -25.50
C VAL A 349 -103.21 32.53 -25.30
N ASN A 350 -103.81 32.26 -24.14
CA ASN A 350 -105.05 32.90 -23.74
C ASN A 350 -104.72 34.23 -23.06
N ILE A 351 -105.32 35.31 -23.54
CA ILE A 351 -105.14 36.64 -22.97
C ILE A 351 -106.48 37.36 -22.82
N VAL A 352 -106.53 38.24 -21.83
CA VAL A 352 -107.61 39.21 -21.62
C VAL A 352 -106.96 40.58 -21.60
N LEU A 353 -107.40 41.49 -22.48
CA LEU A 353 -106.92 42.86 -22.52
C LEU A 353 -108.08 43.83 -22.31
N SER A 354 -107.84 44.93 -21.61
CA SER A 354 -108.79 46.05 -21.57
C SER A 354 -108.73 46.86 -22.87
N HIS A 355 -109.73 47.69 -23.11
CA HIS A 355 -109.75 48.57 -24.27
C HIS A 355 -108.55 49.53 -24.28
N GLY A 356 -107.85 49.63 -25.42
CA GLY A 356 -106.68 50.47 -25.58
C GLY A 356 -105.38 49.88 -25.01
N GLN A 357 -105.45 48.73 -24.31
CA GLN A 357 -104.26 48.03 -23.82
C GLN A 357 -103.57 47.26 -24.94
N TYR A 358 -102.24 47.22 -24.87
CA TYR A 358 -101.39 46.42 -25.75
C TYR A 358 -100.62 45.39 -24.93
N ARG A 359 -100.58 44.14 -25.40
CA ARG A 359 -99.58 43.17 -24.96
C ARG A 359 -98.52 43.05 -26.05
N GLN A 360 -97.27 43.41 -25.72
CA GLN A 360 -96.13 43.09 -26.56
C GLN A 360 -95.58 41.71 -26.20
N TYR A 361 -95.15 40.99 -27.23
CA TYR A 361 -94.41 39.75 -27.16
C TYR A 361 -93.05 39.98 -27.82
N GLN A 362 -91.98 39.61 -27.13
CA GLN A 362 -90.63 39.65 -27.64
C GLN A 362 -90.12 38.24 -27.89
N LEU A 363 -89.78 37.94 -29.13
CA LEU A 363 -89.10 36.72 -29.53
C LEU A 363 -87.60 37.00 -29.66
N ARG A 364 -86.78 36.30 -28.89
CA ARG A 364 -85.32 36.27 -29.04
C ARG A 364 -84.91 34.91 -29.54
N THR A 365 -84.26 34.87 -30.70
CA THR A 365 -83.77 33.65 -31.34
C THR A 365 -82.26 33.73 -31.44
N GLU A 366 -81.57 32.73 -30.90
CA GLU A 366 -80.12 32.58 -31.00
C GLU A 366 -79.74 31.32 -31.75
N TYR A 367 -78.86 31.46 -32.73
CA TYR A 367 -78.35 30.31 -33.47
C TYR A 367 -76.96 30.60 -34.02
N ALA A 368 -76.01 29.70 -33.72
CA ALA A 368 -74.63 29.76 -34.22
C ALA A 368 -73.95 31.13 -34.01
N GLY A 369 -74.03 31.67 -32.79
CA GLY A 369 -73.39 32.92 -32.40
C GLY A 369 -74.09 34.20 -32.89
N MET A 370 -75.29 34.08 -33.46
CA MET A 370 -76.11 35.20 -33.90
C MET A 370 -77.40 35.30 -33.09
N THR A 371 -77.84 36.52 -32.85
CA THR A 371 -79.04 36.84 -32.05
C THR A 371 -79.92 37.78 -32.85
N VAL A 372 -81.21 37.45 -32.98
CA VAL A 372 -82.23 38.31 -33.59
C VAL A 372 -83.37 38.51 -32.61
N LEU A 373 -83.82 39.77 -32.49
CA LEU A 373 -84.97 40.17 -31.67
C LEU A 373 -86.11 40.60 -32.60
N SER A 374 -87.29 40.00 -32.39
CA SER A 374 -88.51 40.32 -33.13
C SER A 374 -89.64 40.60 -32.13
N ASN A 375 -90.44 41.63 -32.38
CA ASN A 375 -91.54 42.02 -31.49
C ASN A 375 -92.87 41.97 -32.23
N GLN A 376 -93.92 41.53 -31.54
CA GLN A 376 -95.30 41.61 -32.02
C GLN A 376 -96.25 42.06 -30.92
N SER A 377 -97.34 42.74 -31.28
CA SER A 377 -98.30 43.27 -30.31
C SER A 377 -99.73 42.84 -30.59
N VAL A 378 -100.48 42.59 -29.53
CA VAL A 378 -101.94 42.41 -29.58
C VAL A 378 -102.63 43.57 -28.88
N LYS A 379 -103.65 44.15 -29.51
CA LYS A 379 -104.47 45.23 -28.95
C LYS A 379 -105.82 44.71 -28.45
N GLY A 380 -106.20 45.07 -27.23
CA GLY A 380 -107.57 44.93 -26.74
C GLY A 380 -108.44 46.08 -27.22
N THR A 381 -109.59 45.79 -27.82
CA THR A 381 -110.53 46.82 -28.27
C THR A 381 -111.98 46.49 -27.96
N LEU A 382 -112.78 47.51 -27.64
CA LEU A 382 -114.22 47.34 -27.64
C LEU A 382 -114.72 47.10 -29.08
N PRO A 383 -115.86 46.40 -29.25
CA PRO A 383 -116.41 46.12 -30.57
C PRO A 383 -116.86 47.38 -31.30
N THR A 384 -116.69 47.35 -32.62
CA THR A 384 -117.41 48.21 -33.56
C THR A 384 -118.69 47.50 -33.98
N TYR A 385 -119.82 48.17 -33.85
CA TYR A 385 -121.13 47.67 -34.22
C TYR A 385 -121.51 48.19 -35.61
N PHE A 386 -121.93 47.29 -36.50
CA PHE A 386 -122.30 47.65 -37.86
C PHE A 386 -123.54 46.87 -38.32
N GLY A 387 -124.44 47.54 -39.02
CA GLY A 387 -125.56 46.85 -39.65
C GLY A 387 -126.46 47.76 -40.49
N THR A 388 -127.54 47.16 -40.97
CA THR A 388 -128.68 47.87 -41.57
C THR A 388 -129.90 47.69 -40.66
N VAL A 389 -130.68 48.76 -40.53
CA VAL A 389 -131.77 48.88 -39.54
C VAL A 389 -133.03 49.47 -40.17
N ASP A 390 -134.18 49.29 -39.53
CA ASP A 390 -135.46 49.86 -39.98
C ASP A 390 -135.45 51.40 -39.99
N LYS A 391 -136.31 52.04 -40.81
CA LYS A 391 -136.42 53.52 -40.88
C LYS A 391 -136.73 54.20 -39.54
N THR A 392 -137.45 53.51 -38.65
CA THR A 392 -137.85 53.98 -37.31
C THR A 392 -136.83 53.68 -36.22
N TRP A 393 -135.70 53.05 -36.55
CA TRP A 393 -134.67 52.67 -35.60
C TRP A 393 -134.10 53.88 -34.85
N ALA A 394 -133.95 53.72 -33.53
CA ALA A 394 -133.45 54.76 -32.63
C ALA A 394 -132.05 54.41 -32.12
N ALA A 395 -131.22 55.45 -31.99
CA ALA A 395 -129.84 55.35 -31.50
C ALA A 395 -129.81 55.24 -29.97
N ASP A 396 -130.14 54.06 -29.45
CA ASP A 396 -130.00 53.68 -28.05
C ASP A 396 -129.09 52.46 -27.86
N GLU A 397 -128.67 52.23 -26.62
CA GLU A 397 -127.73 51.16 -26.26
C GLU A 397 -128.21 49.76 -26.64
N ALA A 398 -129.48 49.44 -26.34
CA ALA A 398 -130.04 48.11 -26.58
C ALA A 398 -130.07 47.79 -28.08
N ASN A 399 -130.44 48.79 -28.88
CA ASN A 399 -130.48 48.69 -30.33
C ASN A 399 -129.08 48.57 -30.95
N VAL A 400 -128.06 49.24 -30.40
CA VAL A 400 -126.67 49.10 -30.86
C VAL A 400 -126.12 47.71 -30.57
N LEU A 401 -126.38 47.17 -29.38
CA LEU A 401 -125.93 45.83 -28.98
C LEU A 401 -126.56 44.70 -29.82
N ALA A 402 -127.69 44.96 -30.49
CA ALA A 402 -128.33 44.01 -31.41
C ALA A 402 -127.67 43.95 -32.81
N LEU A 403 -126.73 44.86 -33.11
CA LEU A 403 -126.00 44.88 -34.38
C LEU A 403 -124.84 43.88 -34.39
N SER A 404 -124.31 43.58 -35.57
CA SER A 404 -123.14 42.71 -35.71
C SER A 404 -121.88 43.37 -35.18
N GLU A 405 -121.15 42.64 -34.33
CA GLU A 405 -119.86 43.07 -33.78
C GLU A 405 -118.69 42.82 -34.74
N LEU A 406 -117.76 43.77 -34.77
CA LEU A 406 -116.51 43.74 -35.53
C LEU A 406 -115.36 44.16 -34.61
N ILE A 407 -114.27 43.39 -34.61
CA ILE A 407 -113.08 43.65 -33.77
C ILE A 407 -111.95 44.15 -34.67
N ILE A 408 -111.91 45.45 -34.92
CA ILE A 408 -111.04 46.06 -35.94
C ILE A 408 -109.96 47.00 -35.38
N GLY A 409 -110.09 47.41 -34.10
CA GLY A 409 -109.03 48.09 -33.35
C GLY A 409 -108.78 49.56 -33.73
N ASP A 410 -109.44 50.06 -34.78
CA ASP A 410 -109.36 51.44 -35.24
C ASP A 410 -110.63 51.82 -36.03
N ARG A 411 -110.79 53.11 -36.37
CA ARG A 411 -111.93 53.66 -37.12
C ARG A 411 -112.03 53.21 -38.58
N PRO A 412 -110.93 53.12 -39.36
CA PRO A 412 -111.04 52.83 -40.78
C PRO A 412 -111.66 51.44 -41.02
N LEU A 413 -112.74 51.41 -41.79
CA LEU A 413 -113.51 50.20 -42.04
C LEU A 413 -114.08 50.23 -43.46
N THR A 414 -113.96 49.12 -44.19
CA THR A 414 -114.66 48.95 -45.46
C THR A 414 -115.71 47.86 -45.30
N ARG A 415 -116.96 48.18 -45.63
CA ARG A 415 -118.07 47.21 -45.66
C ARG A 415 -118.61 47.13 -47.07
N THR A 416 -118.62 45.93 -47.62
CA THR A 416 -119.18 45.61 -48.94
C THR A 416 -120.46 44.82 -48.78
N GLY A 417 -121.30 44.78 -49.82
CA GLY A 417 -122.52 43.97 -49.80
C GLY A 417 -123.63 44.49 -48.88
N ILE A 418 -123.65 45.79 -48.59
CA ILE A 418 -124.67 46.42 -47.74
C ILE A 418 -126.00 46.44 -48.49
N SER A 419 -127.04 45.85 -47.90
CA SER A 419 -128.39 45.84 -48.45
C SER A 419 -129.41 46.27 -47.40
N THR A 420 -130.35 47.13 -47.80
CA THR A 420 -131.40 47.68 -46.95
C THR A 420 -132.67 47.92 -47.79
N ASN A 421 -133.85 47.74 -47.19
CA ASN A 421 -135.13 47.99 -47.82
C ASN A 421 -135.94 48.95 -46.94
N ASP A 422 -136.17 50.17 -47.43
CA ASP A 422 -136.79 51.27 -46.66
C ASP A 422 -136.16 51.42 -45.25
N GLY A 423 -134.83 51.40 -45.19
CA GLY A 423 -134.06 51.32 -43.95
C GLY A 423 -132.76 52.12 -43.99
N LYS A 424 -131.99 52.11 -42.90
CA LYS A 424 -130.80 52.94 -42.69
C LYS A 424 -129.55 52.08 -42.47
N THR A 425 -128.39 52.61 -42.79
CA THR A 425 -127.10 52.02 -42.40
C THR A 425 -126.64 52.65 -41.09
N VAL A 426 -126.12 51.82 -40.19
CA VAL A 426 -125.60 52.27 -38.90
C VAL A 426 -124.20 51.72 -38.66
N LEU A 427 -123.34 52.59 -38.15
CA LEU A 427 -122.01 52.27 -37.67
C LEU A 427 -121.82 52.93 -36.31
N ALA A 428 -121.51 52.15 -35.28
CA ALA A 428 -121.15 52.66 -33.97
C ALA A 428 -119.79 52.11 -33.53
N TYR A 429 -118.88 52.98 -33.09
CA TYR A 429 -117.57 52.56 -32.60
C TYR A 429 -117.10 53.46 -31.44
N PRO A 430 -116.14 53.02 -30.63
CA PRO A 430 -115.61 53.79 -29.50
C PRO A 430 -115.13 55.19 -29.89
N LYS A 431 -115.48 56.22 -29.10
CA LYS A 431 -115.14 57.61 -29.45
C LYS A 431 -113.65 57.90 -29.49
N ASP A 432 -112.83 57.13 -28.79
CA ASP A 432 -111.38 57.28 -28.76
C ASP A 432 -110.72 56.98 -30.11
N PHE A 433 -111.41 56.27 -31.02
CA PHE A 433 -111.00 56.14 -32.42
C PHE A 433 -111.15 57.45 -33.22
N GLY A 434 -111.73 58.49 -32.62
CA GLY A 434 -111.98 59.80 -33.23
C GLY A 434 -113.18 59.78 -34.18
N ALA A 435 -113.69 60.97 -34.55
CA ALA A 435 -114.83 61.08 -35.46
C ALA A 435 -114.45 60.76 -36.91
N LEU A 436 -115.37 60.13 -37.67
CA LEU A 436 -115.21 59.93 -39.11
C LEU A 436 -114.92 61.26 -39.80
N THR A 437 -113.93 61.19 -40.66
CA THR A 437 -113.50 62.28 -41.54
C THR A 437 -114.06 62.11 -42.95
N SER A 438 -114.43 60.88 -43.33
CA SER A 438 -114.97 60.56 -44.65
C SER A 438 -115.79 59.26 -44.62
N VAL A 439 -116.87 59.22 -45.39
CA VAL A 439 -117.59 58.01 -45.76
C VAL A 439 -117.74 58.02 -47.27
N LYS A 440 -117.07 57.12 -47.97
CA LYS A 440 -117.18 57.02 -49.43
C LYS A 440 -118.04 55.86 -49.85
N ASP A 441 -118.81 56.05 -50.92
CA ASP A 441 -119.47 54.94 -51.60
C ASP A 441 -118.46 54.08 -52.39
N GLY A 442 -118.92 52.99 -53.01
CA GLY A 442 -118.09 52.11 -53.82
C GLY A 442 -117.47 52.77 -55.06
N ASN A 443 -117.95 53.94 -55.46
CA ASN A 443 -117.43 54.73 -56.58
C ASN A 443 -116.47 55.84 -56.10
N GLY A 444 -116.24 55.97 -54.79
CA GLY A 444 -115.34 56.96 -54.19
C GLY A 444 -115.96 58.33 -53.91
N TYR A 445 -117.27 58.50 -54.09
CA TYR A 445 -117.98 59.75 -53.78
C TYR A 445 -118.21 59.90 -52.27
N GLU A 446 -118.04 61.12 -51.76
CA GLU A 446 -118.23 61.44 -50.35
C GLU A 446 -119.71 61.52 -49.99
N VAL A 447 -120.10 60.78 -48.95
CA VAL A 447 -121.48 60.67 -48.47
C VAL A 447 -121.61 60.82 -46.95
N LEU A 448 -120.56 61.24 -46.24
CA LEU A 448 -120.62 61.48 -44.79
C LEU A 448 -121.72 62.48 -44.40
N SER A 449 -122.01 63.49 -45.23
CA SER A 449 -123.10 64.46 -44.99
C SER A 449 -124.50 63.82 -44.95
N SER A 450 -124.65 62.63 -45.50
CA SER A 450 -125.91 61.86 -45.46
C SER A 450 -126.10 61.12 -44.13
N TYR A 451 -125.11 61.15 -43.24
CA TYR A 451 -125.17 60.55 -41.91
C TYR A 451 -125.41 61.59 -40.82
N THR A 452 -126.27 61.25 -39.88
CA THR A 452 -126.37 61.93 -38.61
C THR A 452 -125.42 61.26 -37.63
N ARG A 453 -124.48 62.03 -37.08
CA ARG A 453 -123.64 61.58 -35.97
C ARG A 453 -124.35 61.87 -34.65
N SER A 454 -124.50 60.85 -33.81
CA SER A 454 -124.92 60.98 -32.42
C SER A 454 -123.91 60.35 -31.48
N ASP A 455 -124.06 60.68 -30.21
CA ASP A 455 -123.28 60.12 -29.11
C ASP A 455 -124.15 59.12 -28.36
N VAL A 456 -123.68 57.89 -28.22
CA VAL A 456 -124.38 56.83 -27.47
C VAL A 456 -123.43 56.24 -26.44
N SER A 457 -123.96 55.81 -25.29
CA SER A 457 -123.20 55.03 -24.32
C SER A 457 -123.53 53.56 -24.53
N VAL A 458 -122.51 52.72 -24.69
CA VAL A 458 -122.66 51.26 -24.86
C VAL A 458 -121.82 50.57 -23.79
N ASN A 459 -122.46 49.82 -22.91
CA ASN A 459 -121.90 49.22 -21.71
C ASN A 459 -121.09 50.24 -20.88
N GLY A 460 -121.59 51.46 -20.75
CA GLY A 460 -120.93 52.55 -20.01
C GLY A 460 -119.75 53.22 -20.75
N HIS A 461 -119.44 52.82 -21.99
CA HIS A 461 -118.37 53.43 -22.79
C HIS A 461 -118.94 54.40 -23.83
N PRO A 462 -118.26 55.54 -24.12
CA PRO A 462 -118.73 56.50 -25.09
C PRO A 462 -118.45 56.02 -26.53
N TYR A 463 -119.49 56.01 -27.36
CA TYR A 463 -119.43 55.65 -28.77
C TYR A 463 -119.84 56.82 -29.67
N TYR A 464 -119.21 56.94 -30.83
CA TYR A 464 -119.78 57.68 -31.94
C TYR A 464 -120.68 56.75 -32.73
N LEU A 465 -121.90 57.20 -33.02
CA LEU A 465 -122.85 56.49 -33.84
C LEU A 465 -123.16 57.31 -35.08
N TYR A 466 -123.00 56.71 -36.24
CA TYR A 466 -123.33 57.28 -37.53
C TYR A 466 -124.52 56.52 -38.09
N LEU A 467 -125.66 57.19 -38.17
CA LEU A 467 -126.90 56.66 -38.73
C LEU A 467 -127.25 57.41 -40.00
N LEU A 468 -127.55 56.70 -41.08
CA LEU A 468 -128.01 57.31 -42.31
C LEU A 468 -129.30 58.12 -42.05
N THR A 469 -129.30 59.41 -42.40
CA THR A 469 -130.37 60.35 -42.01
C THR A 469 -131.71 59.99 -42.65
N VAL A 470 -131.67 59.68 -43.96
CA VAL A 470 -132.85 59.35 -44.76
C VAL A 470 -132.82 57.84 -45.05
N PRO A 471 -133.92 57.10 -44.82
CA PRO A 471 -133.98 55.68 -45.18
C PRO A 471 -133.83 55.52 -46.69
N VAL A 472 -133.16 54.46 -47.10
CA VAL A 472 -132.90 54.12 -48.50
C VAL A 472 -133.25 52.65 -48.77
N THR A 473 -133.60 52.37 -50.02
CA THR A 473 -133.65 51.01 -50.55
C THR A 473 -132.45 50.82 -51.48
N ALA A 474 -131.52 49.96 -51.08
CA ALA A 474 -130.28 49.70 -51.79
C ALA A 474 -129.84 48.24 -51.64
N SER A 475 -129.13 47.72 -52.62
CA SER A 475 -128.62 46.34 -52.62
C SER A 475 -127.16 46.31 -53.06
N GLY A 476 -126.31 45.61 -52.31
CA GLY A 476 -124.91 45.37 -52.69
C GLY A 476 -123.96 46.58 -52.56
N VAL A 477 -124.33 47.60 -51.78
CA VAL A 477 -123.54 48.84 -51.68
C VAL A 477 -122.24 48.61 -50.90
N THR A 478 -121.19 49.34 -51.29
CA THR A 478 -119.94 49.42 -50.53
C THR A 478 -119.83 50.78 -49.85
N GLN A 479 -119.40 50.79 -48.60
CA GLN A 479 -119.05 52.00 -47.87
C GLN A 479 -117.68 51.87 -47.23
N ILE A 480 -116.88 52.91 -47.42
CA ILE A 480 -115.50 53.04 -46.94
C ILE A 480 -115.48 54.16 -45.91
N TYR A 481 -115.36 53.78 -44.65
CA TYR A 481 -115.33 54.66 -43.48
C TYR A 481 -113.87 55.01 -43.15
N LYS A 482 -113.56 56.30 -42.96
CA LYS A 482 -112.22 56.78 -42.65
C LYS A 482 -112.14 57.78 -41.53
#